data_AF-K1ZLR7-F1
#
_entry.id   AF-K1ZLR7-F1
#
_cell.length_a   1.000
_cell.length_b   1.000
_cell.length_c   1.000
_cell.angle_alpha   90.00
_cell.angle_beta   90.00
_cell.angle_gamma   90.00
#
_symmetry.space_group_name_H-M   'P 1'
#
loop_
_entity.id
_entity.type
_entity.pdbx_description
1 polymer ?
#
loop_
_entity_poly.entity_id
_entity_poly.type
_entity_poly.pdbx_seq_one_letter_code
_entity_poly.pdbx_strand_id
1 'polypeptide(L)' 'MIGLHYLKAIYDESDESVVEKWVENPYWQYFCGERDFQHQFPIEPTPMVKWRCRIEKQNLDELLAP' A
#
# COMPACT_ATOMS: atom_id res chain seq x y z
N MET A 1 2.22 5.28 -0.53
CA MET A 1 1.58 4.49 -1.60
C MET A 1 2.53 3.47 -2.23
N ILE A 2 3.66 3.88 -2.80
CA ILE A 2 4.62 2.96 -3.44
C ILE A 2 5.12 1.88 -2.45
N GLY A 3 5.43 2.25 -1.20
CA GLY A 3 5.84 1.29 -0.17
C GLY A 3 4.79 0.20 0.14
N LEU A 4 3.50 0.54 0.10
CA LEU A 4 2.42 -0.43 0.28
C LEU A 4 2.34 -1.42 -0.89
N HIS A 5 2.60 -0.96 -2.13
CA HIS A 5 2.65 -1.85 -3.29
C HIS A 5 3.85 -2.81 -3.22
N TYR A 6 5.00 -2.35 -2.73
CA TYR A 6 6.13 -3.25 -2.46
C TYR A 6 5.82 -4.28 -1.37
N LEU A 7 5.23 -3.86 -0.26
CA LEU A 7 4.82 -4.77 0.81
C LEU A 7 3.80 -5.80 0.30
N LYS A 8 2.84 -5.35 -0.51
CA LYS A 8 1.88 -6.21 -1.19
C LYS A 8 2.58 -7.27 -2.07
N ALA A 9 3.54 -6.84 -2.90
CA ALA A 9 4.26 -7.75 -3.80
C ALA A 9 5.20 -8.72 -3.06
N ILE A 10 5.82 -8.30 -1.95
CA ILE A 10 6.75 -9.12 -1.16
C ILE A 10 5.99 -10.17 -0.33
N TYR A 11 4.86 -9.79 0.25
CA TYR A 11 4.09 -10.64 1.16
C TYR A 11 2.89 -11.32 0.47
N ASP A 12 2.66 -11.07 -0.82
CA ASP A 12 1.53 -11.57 -1.61
C ASP A 12 0.16 -11.31 -0.94
N GLU A 13 0.04 -10.13 -0.32
CA GLU A 13 -1.14 -9.76 0.47
C GLU A 13 -2.21 -9.07 -0.39
N SER A 14 -3.46 -9.09 0.07
CA SER A 14 -4.50 -8.25 -0.52
C SER A 14 -4.32 -6.78 -0.12
N ASP A 15 -4.91 -5.89 -0.89
CA ASP A 15 -4.86 -4.45 -0.66
C ASP A 15 -5.50 -4.03 0.67
N GLU A 16 -6.51 -4.76 1.12
CA GLU A 16 -7.15 -4.58 2.41
C GLU A 16 -6.22 -5.07 3.54
N SER A 17 -5.67 -6.28 3.39
CA SER A 17 -4.81 -6.88 4.42
C SER A 17 -3.48 -6.13 4.59
N VAL A 18 -2.90 -5.61 3.50
CA VAL A 18 -1.65 -4.84 3.59
C VAL A 18 -1.85 -3.52 4.33
N VAL A 19 -3.01 -2.88 4.19
CA VAL A 19 -3.35 -1.62 4.85
C VAL A 19 -3.68 -1.84 6.33
N GLU A 20 -4.37 -2.93 6.68
CA GLU A 20 -4.59 -3.35 8.07
C GLU A 20 -3.27 -3.65 8.79
N LYS A 21 -2.42 -4.49 8.20
CA LYS A 21 -1.11 -4.84 8.75
C LYS A 21 -0.18 -3.64 8.85
N TRP A 22 -0.30 -2.67 7.94
CA TRP A 22 0.48 -1.43 8.02
C TRP A 22 0.11 -0.59 9.26
N VAL A 23 -1.17 -0.53 9.64
CA VAL A 23 -1.60 0.18 10.86
C VAL A 23 -1.12 -0.56 12.10
N GLU A 24 -1.12 -1.89 12.10
CA GLU A 24 -0.65 -2.70 13.23
C GLU A 24 0.88 -2.75 13.36
N ASN A 25 1.63 -2.47 12.27
CA ASN A 25 3.07 -2.67 12.22
C ASN A 25 3.87 -1.35 12.05
N PRO A 26 4.51 -0.84 13.11
CA PRO A 26 5.33 0.38 13.05
C PRO A 26 6.47 0.31 12.03
N TYR A 27 7.03 -0.89 11.78
CA TYR A 27 8.10 -1.07 10.80
C TYR A 27 7.64 -0.79 9.38
N TRP A 28 6.40 -1.15 9.06
CA TRP A 28 5.81 -0.93 7.74
C TRP A 28 5.48 0.56 7.51
N GLN A 29 5.11 1.27 8.58
CA GLN A 29 4.92 2.71 8.56
C GLN A 29 6.23 3.43 8.31
N TYR A 30 7.28 3.06 9.05
CA TYR A 30 8.62 3.61 8.86
C TYR A 30 9.16 3.33 7.45
N PHE A 31 8.96 2.12 6.92
CA PHE A 31 9.34 1.77 5.55
C PHE A 31 8.63 2.64 4.50
N CYS A 32 7.38 3.01 4.77
CA CYS A 32 6.63 3.92 3.91
C CYS A 32 7.03 5.41 4.07
N GLY A 33 7.95 5.73 4.98
CA GLY A 33 8.46 7.07 5.22
C GLY A 33 7.75 7.84 6.33
N GLU A 34 6.87 7.19 7.10
CA GLU A 34 6.23 7.82 8.26
C GLU A 34 7.23 7.99 9.41
N ARG A 35 7.17 9.15 10.06
CA ARG A 35 8.05 9.49 11.19
C ARG A 35 7.40 9.23 12.54
N ASP A 36 6.08 9.24 12.58
CA ASP A 36 5.26 9.05 13.76
C ASP A 36 4.32 7.86 13.55
N PHE A 37 3.97 7.18 14.65
CA PHE A 37 3.10 6.01 14.58
C PHE A 37 1.64 6.42 14.35
N GLN A 38 1.15 6.08 13.16
CA GLN A 38 -0.19 6.37 12.67
C GLN A 38 -1.12 5.20 13.01
N HIS A 39 -2.21 5.47 13.72
CA HIS A 39 -3.25 4.47 14.02
C HIS A 39 -4.40 4.53 13.02
N GLN A 40 -4.36 5.49 12.09
CA GLN A 40 -5.35 5.65 11.04
C GLN A 40 -4.80 5.08 9.75
N PHE A 41 -5.70 4.61 8.89
CA PHE A 41 -5.30 4.15 7.58
C PHE A 41 -4.68 5.31 6.80
N PRO A 42 -3.51 5.09 6.16
CA PRO A 42 -2.89 6.13 5.35
C PRO A 42 -3.77 6.46 4.15
N ILE A 43 -4.57 5.47 3.71
CA ILE A 43 -5.58 5.55 2.67
C ILE A 43 -6.77 4.70 3.10
N GLU A 44 -7.98 5.25 2.96
CA GLU A 44 -9.21 4.48 3.13
C GLU A 44 -9.18 3.22 2.21
N PRO A 45 -9.46 2.01 2.73
CA PRO A 45 -9.38 0.78 1.94
C PRO A 45 -10.28 0.81 0.69
N THR A 46 -11.44 1.44 0.80
CA THR A 46 -12.48 1.53 -0.24
C THR A 46 -12.03 2.28 -1.52
N PRO A 47 -11.32 3.42 -1.46
CA PRO A 47 -10.75 4.07 -2.63
C PRO A 47 -9.49 3.41 -3.22
N MET A 48 -8.86 2.40 -2.60
CA MET A 48 -7.72 1.72 -3.24
C MET A 48 -8.13 0.94 -4.49
N VAL A 49 -9.34 0.34 -4.50
CA VAL A 49 -9.91 -0.27 -5.72
C VAL A 49 -10.18 0.80 -6.79
N LYS A 50 -10.70 1.97 -6.42
CA LYS A 50 -10.92 3.07 -7.37
C LYS A 50 -9.61 3.65 -7.92
N TRP A 51 -8.58 3.75 -7.08
CA TRP A 51 -7.25 4.19 -7.49
C TRP A 51 -6.59 3.16 -8.39
N ARG A 52 -6.71 1.86 -8.08
CA ARG A 52 -6.27 0.76 -8.95
C ARG A 52 -7.00 0.76 -10.28
N CYS A 53 -8.32 0.90 -10.34
CA CYS A 53 -9.04 1.05 -11.61
C CYS A 53 -8.63 2.31 -12.41
N ARG A 54 -8.09 3.34 -11.73
CA ARG A 54 -7.58 4.55 -12.38
C ARG A 54 -6.14 4.39 -12.87
N ILE A 55 -5.33 3.58 -12.19
CA ILE A 55 -3.92 3.30 -12.52
C ILE A 55 -3.75 2.06 -13.41
N GLU A 56 -4.65 1.08 -13.41
CA GLU A 56 -4.67 -0.03 -14.39
C GLU A 56 -4.87 0.48 -15.84
N LYS A 57 -5.40 1.70 -16.01
CA LYS A 57 -5.39 2.39 -17.31
C LYS A 57 -4.02 2.94 -17.71
N GLN A 58 -3.07 3.00 -16.79
CA GLN A 58 -1.71 3.50 -16.95
C GLN A 58 -0.74 2.54 -16.24
N ASN A 59 -0.62 1.32 -16.76
CA ASN A 59 0.52 0.42 -16.59
C ASN A 59 1.13 0.36 -15.17
N LEU A 60 0.38 -0.19 -14.20
CA LEU A 60 0.93 -0.54 -12.89
C LEU A 60 2.10 -1.55 -13.02
N ASP A 61 2.04 -2.43 -14.02
CA ASP A 61 3.05 -3.45 -14.31
C ASP A 61 4.39 -2.85 -14.81
N GLU A 62 4.36 -1.69 -15.48
CA GLU A 62 5.58 -1.02 -15.98
C GLU A 62 6.31 -0.26 -14.87
N LEU A 63 5.60 0.07 -13.78
CA LEU A 63 6.11 0.77 -12.60
C LEU A 63 6.67 -0.19 -11.53
N LEU A 64 6.22 -1.44 -11.55
CA LEU A 64 6.66 -2.53 -10.67
C LEU A 64 7.59 -3.54 -11.38
N ALA A 65 7.90 -3.31 -12.66
CA ALA A 65 8.91 -4.06 -13.37
C ALA A 65 10.30 -3.82 -12.72
N PRO A 66 11.11 -4.88 -12.56
CA PRO A 66 12.43 -4.81 -11.90
C PRO A 66 13.46 -3.95 -12.66
#